data_AF-A0A4P5Y6E1-F1
#
_entry.id   AF-A0A4P5Y6E1-F1
#
_cell.length_a   1.000
_cell.length_b   1.000
_cell.length_c   1.000
_cell.angle_alpha   90.00
_cell.angle_beta   90.00
_cell.angle_gamma   90.00
#
_symmetry.space_group_name_H-M   'P 1'
#
loop_
_entity.id
_entity.type
_entity.pdbx_description
1 polymer ?
#
loop_
_entity_poly.entity_id
_entity_poly.type
_entity_poly.pdbx_seq_one_letter_code
_entity_poly.pdbx_strand_id
1 'polypeptide(L)' 'MGDHQYIYLALPGMASPLVMKHHRPFNVEAGQALAVCLDTARAQFFAGPEETAVYLVLPR' A
#
# COMPACT_ATOMS: atom_id res chain seq x y z
N MET A 1 9.77 6.56 -21.08
CA MET A 1 8.45 6.41 -20.43
C MET A 1 8.39 5.02 -19.81
N GLY A 2 8.90 4.85 -18.59
CA GLY A 2 8.98 3.53 -17.94
C GLY A 2 9.64 3.56 -16.57
N ASP A 3 9.48 4.66 -15.82
CA ASP A 3 10.30 4.91 -14.62
C ASP A 3 9.66 4.34 -13.36
N HIS A 4 8.45 3.78 -13.49
CA HIS A 4 7.74 3.12 -12.41
C HIS A 4 6.62 2.21 -12.94
N GLN A 5 6.28 1.22 -12.13
CA GLN A 5 5.20 0.25 -12.32
C GLN A 5 4.25 0.33 -11.13
N TYR A 6 2.95 0.22 -11.40
CA TYR A 6 1.93 0.06 -10.36
C TYR A 6 1.50 -1.39 -10.31
N ILE A 7 1.41 -1.94 -9.10
CA ILE A 7 0.98 -3.31 -8.83
C ILE A 7 -0.26 -3.23 -7.94
N TYR A 8 -1.34 -3.88 -8.37
CA TYR A 8 -2.62 -3.92 -7.67
C TYR A 8 -2.75 -5.25 -6.94
N LEU A 9 -2.84 -5.20 -5.62
CA LEU A 9 -2.85 -6.38 -4.76
C LEU A 9 -4.25 -6.57 -4.18
N ALA A 10 -4.83 -7.75 -4.40
CA ALA A 10 -6.03 -8.17 -3.70
C ALA A 10 -5.63 -8.66 -2.30
N LEU A 11 -6.21 -8.06 -1.26
CA LEU A 11 -5.99 -8.45 0.13
C LEU A 11 -7.30 -8.96 0.75
N PRO A 12 -7.28 -10.07 1.50
CA PRO A 12 -8.46 -10.53 2.23
C PRO A 12 -8.98 -9.43 3.17
N GLY A 13 -10.30 -9.19 3.13
CA GLY A 13 -10.95 -8.21 4.00
C GLY A 13 -10.91 -6.76 3.50
N MET A 14 -10.30 -6.49 2.33
CA MET A 14 -10.35 -5.17 1.70
C MET A 14 -11.28 -5.16 0.48
N ALA A 15 -12.16 -4.15 0.41
CA ALA A 15 -13.03 -3.95 -0.75
C ALA A 15 -12.31 -3.35 -1.97
N SER A 16 -11.24 -2.59 -1.71
CA SER A 16 -10.42 -1.94 -2.74
C SER A 16 -9.02 -2.54 -2.77
N PRO A 17 -8.37 -2.60 -3.95
CA PRO A 17 -7.01 -3.13 -4.06
C PRO A 17 -6.01 -2.23 -3.33
N LEU A 18 -5.01 -2.85 -2.71
CA LEU A 18 -3.82 -2.13 -2.26
C LEU A 18 -2.96 -1.80 -3.50
N VAL A 19 -2.59 -0.54 -3.67
CA VAL A 19 -1.79 -0.08 -4.81
C VAL A 19 -0.34 0.14 -4.36
N MET A 20 0.59 -0.60 -4.96
CA MET A 20 2.01 -0.47 -4.71
C MET A 20 2.71 0.14 -5.92
N LYS A 21 3.56 1.15 -5.69
CA LYS A 21 4.43 1.74 -6.71
C LYS A 21 5.83 1.18 -6.61
N HIS A 22 6.36 0.68 -7.73
CA HIS A 22 7.73 0.17 -7.82
C HIS A 22 8.52 0.96 -8.87
N HIS A 23 9.72 1.43 -8.53
CA HIS A 23 10.52 2.34 -9.37
C HIS A 23 11.41 1.66 -10.42
N ARG A 24 11.39 0.33 -10.47
CA ARG A 24 12.12 -0.48 -11.45
C ARG A 24 11.17 -1.52 -12.04
N PRO A 25 11.47 -2.08 -13.21
CA PRO A 25 10.72 -3.24 -13.71
C PRO A 25 10.67 -4.34 -12.66
N PHE A 26 9.47 -4.78 -12.31
CA PHE A 26 9.22 -5.89 -11.41
C PHE A 26 8.36 -6.91 -12.15
N ASN A 27 8.92 -8.10 -12.37
CA ASN A 27 8.22 -9.17 -13.08
C ASN A 27 7.29 -9.87 -12.10
N VAL A 28 5.98 -9.72 -12.35
CA VAL A 28 4.90 -10.31 -11.56
C VAL A 28 3.80 -10.73 -12.52
N GLU A 29 3.20 -11.88 -12.25
CA GLU A 29 2.05 -12.39 -13.00
C GLU A 29 0.74 -12.11 -12.26
N ALA A 30 -0.36 -11.97 -13.01
CA ALA A 30 -1.67 -11.81 -12.42
C ALA A 30 -2.07 -13.07 -11.63
N GLY A 31 -2.50 -12.89 -10.38
CA GLY A 31 -2.83 -13.99 -9.47
C GLY A 31 -1.65 -14.57 -8.71
N GLN A 32 -0.42 -14.13 -8.97
CA GLN A 32 0.75 -14.50 -8.17
C GLN A 32 0.62 -13.96 -6.74
N ALA A 33 0.87 -14.81 -5.75
CA ALA A 33 0.96 -14.38 -4.36
C ALA A 33 2.27 -13.62 -4.11
N LEU A 34 2.18 -12.45 -3.47
CA LEU A 34 3.31 -11.60 -3.14
C LEU A 34 3.35 -11.30 -1.64
N ALA A 35 4.51 -11.50 -1.02
CA ALA A 35 4.76 -11.02 0.32
C ALA A 35 5.06 -9.51 0.26
N VAL A 36 4.31 -8.71 1.01
CA VAL A 36 4.52 -7.27 1.11
C VAL A 36 4.72 -6.86 2.57
N CYS A 37 5.63 -5.91 2.78
CA CYS A 37 5.83 -5.28 4.08
C CYS A 37 5.14 -3.91 4.10
N LEU A 38 4.39 -3.63 5.15
CA LEU A 38 3.76 -2.32 5.36
C LEU A 38 4.57 -1.54 6.39
N ASP A 39 5.16 -0.42 5.98
CA ASP A 39 5.80 0.52 6.90
C ASP A 39 4.74 1.35 7.61
N THR A 40 4.34 0.89 8.80
CA THR A 40 3.33 1.55 9.62
C THR A 40 3.82 2.87 10.23
N ALA A 41 5.13 3.15 10.23
CA ALA A 41 5.66 4.41 10.76
C ALA A 41 5.20 5.63 9.93
N ARG A 42 4.77 5.40 8.69
CA ARG A 42 4.23 6.42 7.77
C ARG A 42 2.73 6.29 7.56
N ALA A 43 2.06 5.43 8.33
CA ALA A 43 0.62 5.28 8.23
C ALA A 43 -0.09 6.55 8.69
N GLN A 44 -1.17 6.89 7.97
CA GLN A 44 -2.08 7.95 8.32
C GLN A 44 -3.35 7.34 8.88
N PHE A 45 -3.81 7.87 10.01
CA PHE A 45 -5.05 7.44 10.64
C PHE A 45 -6.10 8.53 10.48
N PHE A 46 -7.32 8.12 10.17
CA PHE A 46 -8.47 8.98 9.97
C PHE A 46 -9.59 8.46 10.90
N ALA A 47 -10.16 9.28 11.77
CA ALA A 47 -11.27 8.83 12.62
C ALA A 47 -12.62 8.87 11.87
N GLY A 48 -12.67 9.57 10.74
CA GLY A 48 -13.79 9.59 9.81
C GLY A 48 -13.35 9.95 8.39
N PRO A 49 -14.23 9.78 7.39
CA PRO A 49 -13.91 9.99 5.96
C PRO A 49 -13.56 11.44 5.60
N GLU A 50 -14.02 12.41 6.40
CA GLU A 50 -13.81 13.85 6.18
C GLU A 50 -12.77 14.46 7.14
N GLU A 51 -12.15 13.64 8.00
CA GLU A 51 -11.20 14.14 9.00
C GLU A 51 -9.78 14.23 8.43
N THR A 52 -8.97 15.12 9.00
CA THR A 52 -7.56 15.24 8.65
C THR A 52 -6.77 14.07 9.22
N ALA A 53 -5.84 13.54 8.43
CA ALA A 53 -4.91 12.49 8.86
C ALA A 53 -4.16 12.88 10.14
N VAL A 54 -4.16 11.99 11.13
CA VAL A 54 -3.27 12.07 12.30
C VAL A 54 -2.15 11.04 12.12
N TYR A 55 -0.91 11.50 12.31
CA TYR A 55 0.24 10.60 12.40
C TYR A 55 0.36 10.11 13.84
N LEU A 56 0.06 8.83 14.06
CA LEU A 56 0.34 8.19 15.34
C LEU A 56 1.80 7.74 15.33
N VAL A 57 2.67 8.48 16.01
CA VAL A 57 4.02 7.98 16.32
C VAL A 57 3.86 6.91 17.39
N LEU A 58 3.92 5.64 16.99
CA LEU A 58 3.91 4.54 17.95
C LEU A 58 5.18 4.64 18.82
N PRO A 59 5.06 4.55 20.16
CA PRO A 59 6.23 4.51 21.04
C PRO A 59 7.07 3.27 20.71
N ARG A 60 8.40 3.45 20.75
CA ARG A 60 9.39 2.40 20.48
C ARG A 60 9.39 1.32 21.55
#